data_AF-A0A1H5I379-F1
#
_entry.id   AF-A0A1H5I379-F1
#
_cell.length_a   1.000
_cell.length_b   1.000
_cell.length_c   1.000
_cell.angle_alpha   90.00
_cell.angle_beta   90.00
_cell.angle_gamma   90.00
#
_symmetry.space_group_name_H-M   'P 1'
#
loop_
_entity.id
_entity.type
_entity.pdbx_description
1 polymer ?
#
loop_
_entity_poly.entity_id
_entity_poly.type
_entity_poly.pdbx_seq_one_letter_code
_entity_poly.pdbx_strand_id
1 'polypeptide(L)'
;MGTSRAGTPMWLLSIGHGTRHVLVVAGPHANEPVGGATVLRLADRLLADPRLTEDADVTWNLLLCLDPDGARRNEGWLAGPYTLGHYFRNFFRPGFLEQPEWLPDGAEAAALPETRALLRLQDELRPFLQCSLHGVDVGGGFVELTRELPGLDRRLAHTATRLGIPRELGAYDTLYWPALGPAVYRVPPPRRGDLAAAITEAAVESTWFHPYRHGTVTAIVEAPMWGVAAVQDGTPPADRDAALRSVSRTLRRDTELLDGVLARIRPQLYAAPDAARLLAPVDDYLLVRPGLADAWDPDAGAGSARPLPPLSSAHLAALRIAGRRLVLRTAGMLHQLLRSTGHDPAAALPDLDRLIDIWCADYHDVLGARWIAVARQAEYQTRVVLSAFELARRHARVTARSGEPDWGTASAVPMHGE
;
A
#
# COMPACT_ATOMS: atom_id res chain seq x y z
N MET A 1 18.53 -7.05 -13.24
CA MET A 1 17.69 -5.92 -12.81
C MET A 1 18.50 -4.66 -12.55
N GLY A 2 19.48 -4.71 -11.64
CA GLY A 2 20.30 -3.55 -11.25
C GLY A 2 20.60 -3.61 -9.76
N THR A 3 20.99 -2.47 -9.19
CA THR A 3 21.20 -2.30 -7.74
C THR A 3 20.29 -1.19 -7.21
N SER A 4 19.92 -1.30 -5.94
CA SER A 4 19.29 -0.21 -5.19
C SER A 4 20.25 0.97 -5.01
N ARG A 5 19.76 2.07 -4.42
CA ARG A 5 20.56 3.28 -4.20
C ARG A 5 21.69 3.08 -3.19
N ALA A 6 21.56 2.14 -2.26
CA ALA A 6 22.63 1.73 -1.36
C ALA A 6 23.49 0.58 -1.93
N GLY A 7 23.31 0.21 -3.20
CA GLY A 7 24.12 -0.80 -3.88
C GLY A 7 23.68 -2.24 -3.65
N THR A 8 22.52 -2.48 -3.04
CA THR A 8 21.99 -3.84 -2.83
C THR A 8 21.49 -4.43 -4.15
N PRO A 9 21.89 -5.65 -4.56
CA PRO A 9 21.40 -6.26 -5.78
C PRO A 9 19.89 -6.50 -5.74
N MET A 10 19.20 -6.17 -6.84
CA MET A 10 17.81 -6.54 -7.06
C MET A 10 17.73 -7.81 -7.91
N TRP A 11 16.93 -8.79 -7.48
CA TRP A 11 16.86 -10.11 -8.10
C TRP A 11 15.52 -10.33 -8.79
N LEU A 12 15.57 -10.84 -10.01
CA LEU A 12 14.41 -11.31 -10.77
C LEU A 12 14.53 -12.81 -10.96
N LEU A 13 13.50 -13.55 -10.54
CA LEU A 13 13.36 -14.97 -10.78
C LEU A 13 12.37 -15.18 -11.94
N SER A 14 12.82 -15.77 -13.05
CA SER A 14 11.97 -16.06 -14.21
C SER A 14 11.67 -17.56 -14.29
N ILE A 15 10.40 -17.91 -14.50
CA ILE A 15 9.91 -19.30 -14.56
C ILE A 15 9.01 -19.48 -15.79
N GLY A 16 9.29 -20.53 -16.56
CA GLY A 16 8.63 -20.79 -17.84
C GLY A 16 9.37 -20.18 -19.03
N HIS A 17 8.96 -20.58 -20.23
CA HIS A 17 9.57 -20.18 -21.50
C HIS A 17 8.56 -19.72 -22.56
N GLY A 18 7.36 -19.34 -22.13
CA GLY A 18 6.32 -18.83 -23.03
C GLY A 18 6.55 -17.38 -23.48
N THR A 19 5.89 -16.99 -24.57
CA THR A 19 6.06 -15.68 -25.22
C THR A 19 5.32 -14.54 -24.50
N ARG A 20 4.39 -14.86 -23.60
CA ARG A 20 3.61 -13.86 -22.87
C ARG A 20 4.13 -13.69 -21.45
N HIS A 21 4.28 -12.46 -20.99
CA HIS A 21 4.90 -12.19 -19.70
C HIS A 21 3.88 -11.83 -18.61
N VAL A 22 4.09 -12.39 -17.42
CA VAL A 22 3.50 -11.90 -16.16
C VAL A 22 4.63 -11.34 -15.31
N LEU A 23 4.39 -10.18 -14.69
CA LEU A 23 5.33 -9.57 -13.74
C LEU A 23 4.72 -9.56 -12.34
N VAL A 24 5.44 -10.08 -11.35
CA VAL A 24 5.06 -9.99 -9.93
C VAL A 24 6.14 -9.21 -9.20
N VAL A 25 5.74 -8.17 -8.48
CA VAL A 25 6.64 -7.26 -7.76
C VAL A 25 6.45 -7.44 -6.26
N ALA A 26 7.48 -7.93 -5.58
CA ALA A 26 7.50 -8.01 -4.11
C ALA A 26 8.31 -6.89 -3.48
N GLY A 27 7.99 -6.58 -2.21
CA GLY A 27 8.65 -5.54 -1.43
C GLY A 27 8.63 -4.15 -2.07
N PRO A 28 7.51 -3.66 -2.63
CA PRO A 28 7.41 -2.28 -3.10
C PRO A 28 7.51 -1.25 -1.97
N HIS A 29 7.05 -1.63 -0.76
CA HIS A 29 7.22 -0.84 0.45
C HIS A 29 8.03 -1.61 1.50
N ALA A 30 8.95 -0.89 2.14
CA ALA A 30 9.88 -1.42 3.16
C ALA A 30 9.21 -2.19 4.31
N ASN A 31 8.03 -1.74 4.75
CA ASN A 31 7.33 -2.27 5.92
C ASN A 31 6.41 -3.46 5.60
N GLU A 32 6.40 -3.97 4.36
CA GLU A 32 5.41 -4.94 3.85
C GLU A 32 6.08 -6.25 3.37
N PRO A 33 6.65 -7.07 4.27
CA PRO A 33 7.57 -8.15 3.89
C PRO A 33 6.90 -9.40 3.29
N VAL A 34 5.57 -9.53 3.40
CA VAL A 34 4.85 -10.75 2.97
C VAL A 34 5.07 -11.08 1.50
N GLY A 35 5.23 -10.07 0.64
CA GLY A 35 5.47 -10.26 -0.79
C GLY A 35 6.65 -11.19 -1.08
N GLY A 36 7.72 -11.13 -0.27
CA GLY A 36 8.88 -12.01 -0.42
C GLY A 36 8.55 -13.48 -0.17
N ALA A 37 7.72 -13.78 0.83
CA ALA A 37 7.24 -15.14 1.07
C ALA A 37 6.28 -15.60 -0.04
N THR A 38 5.46 -14.68 -0.56
CA THR A 38 4.50 -14.96 -1.63
C THR A 38 5.17 -15.32 -2.95
N VAL A 39 6.24 -14.62 -3.36
CA VAL A 39 6.94 -14.94 -4.62
C VAL A 39 7.58 -16.31 -4.59
N LEU A 40 8.15 -16.74 -3.46
CA LEU A 40 8.70 -18.10 -3.32
C LEU A 40 7.59 -19.16 -3.39
N ARG A 41 6.46 -18.90 -2.74
CA ARG A 41 5.29 -19.79 -2.81
C ARG A 41 4.66 -19.85 -4.20
N LEU A 42 4.66 -18.73 -4.93
CA LEU A 42 4.26 -18.71 -6.34
C LEU A 42 5.23 -19.54 -7.18
N ALA A 43 6.55 -19.37 -7.00
CA ALA A 43 7.57 -20.13 -7.71
C ALA A 43 7.36 -21.65 -7.56
N ASP A 44 7.14 -22.14 -6.33
CA ASP A 44 6.85 -23.55 -6.08
C ASP A 44 5.63 -24.06 -6.87
N ARG A 45 4.56 -23.27 -6.94
CA ARG A 45 3.34 -23.64 -7.70
C ARG A 45 3.55 -23.64 -9.19
N LEU A 46 4.30 -22.66 -9.70
CA LEU A 46 4.58 -22.52 -11.13
C LEU A 46 5.46 -23.68 -11.62
N LEU A 47 6.47 -24.06 -10.82
CA LEU A 47 7.32 -25.23 -11.13
C LEU A 47 6.55 -26.55 -11.06
N ALA A 48 5.50 -26.63 -10.24
CA ALA A 48 4.70 -27.84 -10.07
C ALA A 48 3.56 -28.01 -11.09
N ASP A 49 3.18 -26.96 -11.83
CA ASP A 49 2.02 -26.98 -12.74
C ASP A 49 2.31 -26.29 -14.08
N PRO A 50 2.72 -27.07 -15.11
CA PRO A 50 2.99 -26.54 -16.47
C PRO A 50 1.80 -25.82 -17.12
N ARG A 51 0.57 -26.02 -16.61
CA ARG A 51 -0.64 -25.31 -17.07
C ARG A 51 -0.62 -23.82 -16.74
N LEU A 52 0.27 -23.40 -15.84
CA LEU A 52 0.50 -22.00 -15.48
C LEU A 52 1.63 -21.36 -16.28
N THR A 53 2.48 -22.16 -16.93
CA THR A 53 3.69 -21.73 -17.66
C THR A 53 3.59 -22.15 -19.14
N GLU A 54 4.18 -23.29 -19.53
CA GLU A 54 4.33 -23.73 -20.92
C GLU A 54 2.99 -23.92 -21.63
N ASP A 55 2.03 -24.64 -21.05
CA ASP A 55 0.73 -24.89 -21.71
C ASP A 55 -0.13 -23.62 -21.81
N ALA A 56 0.22 -22.58 -21.04
CA ALA A 56 -0.41 -21.27 -21.10
C ALA A 56 0.31 -20.30 -22.04
N ASP A 57 1.47 -20.67 -22.60
CA ASP A 57 2.40 -19.79 -23.31
C ASP A 57 2.82 -18.58 -22.45
N VAL A 58 3.20 -18.84 -21.20
CA VAL A 58 3.53 -17.80 -20.21
C VAL A 58 4.92 -17.98 -19.60
N THR A 59 5.64 -16.86 -19.47
CA THR A 59 6.81 -16.70 -18.62
C THR A 59 6.46 -15.77 -17.44
N TRP A 60 6.66 -16.26 -16.22
CA TRP A 60 6.49 -15.50 -14.99
C TRP A 60 7.79 -14.87 -14.57
N ASN A 61 7.78 -13.58 -14.27
CA ASN A 61 8.94 -12.82 -13.80
C ASN A 61 8.65 -12.28 -12.41
N LEU A 62 9.37 -12.78 -11.40
CA LEU A 62 9.14 -12.51 -9.99
C LEU A 62 10.27 -11.63 -9.44
N LEU A 63 10.02 -10.33 -9.28
CA LEU A 63 10.96 -9.40 -8.64
C LEU A 63 10.90 -9.62 -7.13
N LEU A 64 11.99 -10.09 -6.53
CA LEU A 64 11.99 -10.60 -5.16
C LEU A 64 11.87 -9.51 -4.09
N CYS A 65 12.39 -8.32 -4.36
CA CYS A 65 12.29 -7.15 -3.49
C CYS A 65 12.63 -5.90 -4.30
N LEU A 66 11.71 -4.94 -4.39
CA LEU A 66 11.90 -3.68 -5.09
C LEU A 66 12.65 -2.64 -4.24
N ASP A 67 12.35 -2.56 -2.94
CA ASP A 67 13.04 -1.68 -1.98
C ASP A 67 13.87 -2.49 -0.96
N PRO A 68 14.97 -3.13 -1.39
CA PRO A 68 15.79 -3.91 -0.46
C PRO A 68 16.42 -3.03 0.63
N ASP A 69 16.73 -1.77 0.35
CA ASP A 69 17.38 -0.88 1.32
C ASP A 69 16.44 -0.52 2.47
N GLY A 70 15.18 -0.19 2.16
CA GLY A 70 14.14 0.01 3.16
C GLY A 70 13.79 -1.29 3.91
N ALA A 71 13.75 -2.43 3.22
CA ALA A 71 13.48 -3.72 3.85
C ALA A 71 14.52 -4.08 4.92
N ARG A 72 15.81 -3.78 4.70
CA ARG A 72 16.88 -4.03 5.70
C ARG A 72 16.65 -3.29 7.02
N ARG A 73 16.08 -2.08 6.96
CA ARG A 73 15.75 -1.29 8.17
C ARG A 73 14.60 -1.89 8.99
N ASN A 74 13.89 -2.88 8.43
CA ASN A 74 12.84 -3.61 9.12
C ASN A 74 13.30 -4.99 9.64
N GLU A 75 14.55 -5.41 9.42
CA GLU A 75 15.07 -6.73 9.85
C GLU A 75 14.86 -7.01 11.34
N GLY A 76 14.84 -5.95 12.17
CA GLY A 76 14.66 -6.03 13.62
C GLY A 76 13.35 -6.67 14.10
N TRP A 77 12.34 -6.84 13.23
CA TRP A 77 11.07 -7.50 13.59
C TRP A 77 10.68 -8.71 12.74
N LEU A 78 11.36 -8.96 11.61
CA LEU A 78 10.94 -9.99 10.64
C LEU A 78 10.96 -11.41 11.22
N ALA A 79 11.85 -11.66 12.19
CA ALA A 79 11.95 -12.94 12.91
C ALA A 79 10.93 -13.11 14.05
N GLY A 80 10.10 -12.09 14.32
CA GLY A 80 9.20 -12.04 15.46
C GLY A 80 9.91 -11.69 16.78
N PRO A 81 9.16 -11.59 17.89
CA PRO A 81 7.75 -12.01 18.04
C PRO A 81 6.76 -11.08 17.32
N TYR A 82 5.77 -11.65 16.63
CA TYR A 82 4.77 -10.93 15.83
C TYR A 82 3.68 -10.26 16.70
N THR A 83 4.09 -9.27 17.48
CA THR A 83 3.22 -8.41 18.31
C THR A 83 3.20 -6.99 17.76
N LEU A 84 2.09 -6.27 17.93
CA LEU A 84 1.96 -4.88 17.48
C LEU A 84 3.07 -3.99 18.07
N GLY A 85 3.33 -4.14 19.37
CA GLY A 85 4.36 -3.35 20.06
C GLY A 85 5.77 -3.62 19.54
N HIS A 86 6.12 -4.87 19.23
CA HIS A 86 7.42 -5.21 18.64
C HIS A 86 7.55 -4.70 17.20
N TYR A 87 6.48 -4.81 16.41
CA TYR A 87 6.41 -4.29 15.05
C TYR A 87 6.62 -2.77 15.01
N PHE A 88 5.80 -2.00 15.74
CA PHE A 88 5.88 -0.54 15.68
C PHE A 88 7.18 0.01 16.27
N ARG A 89 7.77 -0.60 17.29
CA ARG A 89 9.09 -0.18 17.83
C ARG A 89 10.24 -0.35 16.84
N ASN A 90 10.09 -1.24 15.86
CA ASN A 90 11.09 -1.53 14.83
C ASN A 90 10.61 -1.08 13.43
N PHE A 91 9.55 -0.27 13.37
CA PHE A 91 8.93 0.14 12.12
C PHE A 91 9.81 1.13 11.37
N PHE A 92 10.00 0.87 10.07
CA PHE A 92 10.58 1.82 9.15
C PHE A 92 9.79 1.87 7.85
N ARG A 93 9.46 3.07 7.39
CA ARG A 93 9.00 3.33 6.02
C ARG A 93 9.72 4.58 5.50
N PRO A 94 10.32 4.55 4.30
CA PRO A 94 11.01 5.72 3.78
C PRO A 94 10.00 6.82 3.42
N GLY A 95 10.51 8.05 3.29
CA GLY A 95 9.71 9.20 2.86
C GLY A 95 9.05 8.95 1.50
N PHE A 96 8.00 9.71 1.18
CA PHE A 96 7.18 9.50 0.00
C PHE A 96 8.00 9.47 -1.30
N LEU A 97 8.92 10.45 -1.47
CA LEU A 97 9.83 10.53 -2.62
C LEU A 97 10.92 9.44 -2.65
N GLU A 98 11.04 8.67 -1.57
CA GLU A 98 12.00 7.57 -1.44
C GLU A 98 11.36 6.19 -1.60
N GLN A 99 10.05 6.10 -1.83
CA GLN A 99 9.36 4.83 -2.05
C GLN A 99 9.33 4.50 -3.56
N PRO A 100 9.85 3.35 -4.01
CA PRO A 100 10.09 3.11 -5.45
C PRO A 100 8.88 3.07 -6.38
N GLU A 101 7.67 2.82 -5.86
CA GLU A 101 6.45 2.77 -6.70
C GLU A 101 5.76 4.12 -6.88
N TRP A 102 6.17 5.14 -6.14
CA TRP A 102 5.61 6.48 -6.23
C TRP A 102 6.37 7.32 -7.24
N LEU A 103 5.64 7.88 -8.21
CA LEU A 103 6.18 8.64 -9.34
C LEU A 103 5.43 9.97 -9.53
N PRO A 104 5.36 10.85 -8.52
CA PRO A 104 4.52 12.05 -8.60
C PRO A 104 4.88 12.99 -9.77
N ASP A 105 6.15 13.03 -10.17
CA ASP A 105 6.65 13.84 -11.29
C ASP A 105 6.68 13.08 -12.63
N GLY A 106 6.23 11.82 -12.61
CA GLY A 106 6.15 10.92 -13.75
C GLY A 106 7.42 10.14 -14.08
N ALA A 107 7.30 9.18 -15.00
CA ALA A 107 8.35 8.21 -15.31
C ALA A 107 9.67 8.83 -15.80
N GLU A 108 9.61 9.96 -16.52
CA GLU A 108 10.80 10.67 -17.02
C GLU A 108 11.63 11.30 -15.89
N ALA A 109 10.98 11.66 -14.78
CA ALA A 109 11.60 12.27 -13.61
C ALA A 109 12.05 11.23 -12.56
N ALA A 110 12.02 9.93 -12.87
CA ALA A 110 12.36 8.86 -11.95
C ALA A 110 13.81 8.97 -11.41
N ALA A 111 13.93 9.46 -10.18
CA ALA A 111 15.22 9.69 -9.53
C ALA A 111 15.84 8.41 -8.96
N LEU A 112 15.00 7.49 -8.47
CA LEU A 112 15.44 6.28 -7.77
C LEU A 112 15.93 5.20 -8.75
N PRO A 113 17.10 4.57 -8.53
CA PRO A 113 17.56 3.47 -9.36
C PRO A 113 16.64 2.24 -9.32
N GLU A 114 15.97 1.99 -8.19
CA GLU A 114 14.96 0.95 -8.00
C GLU A 114 13.77 1.18 -8.93
N THR A 115 13.21 2.39 -8.91
CA THR A 115 12.11 2.80 -9.80
C THR A 115 12.52 2.69 -11.26
N ARG A 116 13.68 3.24 -11.65
CA ARG A 116 14.17 3.13 -13.03
C ARG A 116 14.33 1.67 -13.47
N ALA A 117 14.77 0.78 -12.58
CA ALA A 117 14.89 -0.64 -12.90
C ALA A 117 13.53 -1.30 -13.13
N LEU A 118 12.52 -0.98 -12.32
CA LEU A 118 11.16 -1.47 -12.52
C LEU A 118 10.56 -0.94 -13.83
N LEU A 119 10.67 0.35 -14.11
CA LEU A 119 10.15 0.96 -15.34
C LEU A 119 10.76 0.33 -16.60
N ARG A 120 12.09 0.12 -16.61
CA ARG A 120 12.76 -0.58 -17.72
C ARG A 120 12.26 -2.02 -17.87
N LEU A 121 12.09 -2.74 -16.76
CA LEU A 121 11.60 -4.12 -16.81
C LEU A 121 10.16 -4.18 -17.36
N GLN A 122 9.30 -3.25 -16.95
CA GLN A 122 7.94 -3.13 -17.47
C GLN A 122 7.93 -2.86 -18.98
N ASP A 123 8.83 -2.02 -19.48
CA ASP A 123 8.98 -1.71 -20.90
C ASP A 123 9.56 -2.84 -21.75
N GLU A 124 10.50 -3.60 -21.18
CA GLU A 124 11.12 -4.76 -21.79
C GLU A 124 10.14 -5.93 -21.89
N LEU A 125 9.50 -6.28 -20.77
CA LEU A 125 8.62 -7.45 -20.69
C LEU A 125 7.24 -7.21 -21.31
N ARG A 126 6.74 -5.97 -21.29
CA ARG A 126 5.36 -5.60 -21.69
C ARG A 126 4.33 -6.61 -21.17
N PRO A 127 4.30 -6.86 -19.85
CA PRO A 127 3.55 -7.97 -19.30
C PRO A 127 2.06 -7.78 -19.54
N PHE A 128 1.31 -8.83 -19.87
CA PHE A 128 -0.16 -8.67 -19.99
C PHE A 128 -0.82 -8.52 -18.61
N LEU A 129 -0.14 -8.97 -17.55
CA LEU A 129 -0.54 -8.82 -16.16
C LEU A 129 0.67 -8.45 -15.30
N GLN A 130 0.54 -7.39 -14.51
CA GLN A 130 1.40 -7.09 -13.37
C GLN A 130 0.65 -7.33 -12.07
N CYS A 131 1.28 -7.94 -11.08
CA CYS A 131 0.79 -7.98 -9.71
C CYS A 131 1.82 -7.32 -8.78
N SER A 132 1.49 -6.16 -8.19
CA SER A 132 2.28 -5.59 -7.10
C SER A 132 1.80 -6.15 -5.77
N LEU A 133 2.70 -6.73 -4.97
CA LEU A 133 2.39 -7.42 -3.73
C LEU A 133 2.59 -6.47 -2.54
N HIS A 134 1.50 -6.00 -1.99
CA HIS A 134 1.47 -5.05 -0.88
C HIS A 134 0.94 -5.68 0.41
N GLY A 135 1.13 -4.99 1.51
CA GLY A 135 0.61 -5.40 2.80
C GLY A 135 0.00 -4.24 3.56
N VAL A 136 -1.06 -4.55 4.31
CA VAL A 136 -1.60 -3.61 5.30
C VAL A 136 -1.22 -4.08 6.69
N ASP A 137 -0.72 -3.16 7.52
CA ASP A 137 -0.35 -3.49 8.90
C ASP A 137 -1.60 -4.03 9.63
N VAL A 138 -2.63 -3.20 9.78
CA VAL A 138 -3.89 -3.54 10.45
C VAL A 138 -5.04 -3.25 9.50
N GLY A 139 -5.99 -4.19 9.34
CA GLY A 139 -7.15 -4.02 8.46
C GLY A 139 -7.65 -5.34 7.87
N GLY A 140 -7.97 -5.32 6.58
CA GLY A 140 -8.38 -6.47 5.79
C GLY A 140 -7.68 -6.52 4.43
N GLY A 141 -7.89 -7.61 3.70
CA GLY A 141 -7.39 -7.75 2.35
C GLY A 141 -8.33 -7.12 1.32
N PHE A 142 -7.74 -6.49 0.30
CA PHE A 142 -8.45 -5.92 -0.85
C PHE A 142 -7.54 -5.94 -2.08
N VAL A 143 -8.08 -5.53 -3.22
CA VAL A 143 -7.33 -5.45 -4.48
C VAL A 143 -7.67 -4.14 -5.19
N GLU A 144 -6.66 -3.49 -5.77
CA GLU A 144 -6.87 -2.38 -6.69
C GLU A 144 -6.45 -2.79 -8.11
N LEU A 145 -7.17 -2.28 -9.11
CA LEU A 145 -6.99 -2.64 -10.50
C LEU A 145 -6.91 -1.42 -11.41
N THR A 146 -5.91 -1.38 -12.29
CA THR A 146 -5.85 -0.34 -13.35
C THR A 146 -6.85 -0.62 -14.49
N ARG A 147 -7.21 -1.90 -14.70
CA ARG A 147 -8.25 -2.35 -15.64
C ARG A 147 -9.13 -3.40 -14.97
N GLU A 148 -10.41 -3.39 -15.28
CA GLU A 148 -11.35 -4.35 -14.71
C GLU A 148 -10.99 -5.80 -15.05
N LEU A 149 -11.09 -6.66 -14.03
CA LEU A 149 -11.05 -8.11 -14.16
C LEU A 149 -12.38 -8.69 -13.64
N PRO A 150 -13.41 -8.78 -14.49
CA PRO A 150 -14.74 -9.23 -14.06
C PRO A 150 -14.70 -10.57 -13.33
N GLY A 151 -15.31 -10.61 -12.14
CA GLY A 151 -15.37 -11.79 -11.28
C GLY A 151 -14.20 -11.96 -10.31
N LEU A 152 -13.23 -11.04 -10.29
CA LEU A 152 -12.16 -11.07 -9.29
C LEU A 152 -12.68 -10.89 -7.87
N ASP A 153 -13.68 -10.03 -7.67
CA ASP A 153 -14.37 -9.79 -6.39
C ASP A 153 -14.90 -11.09 -5.76
N ARG A 154 -15.52 -11.97 -6.56
CA ARG A 154 -16.04 -13.26 -6.11
C ARG A 154 -14.93 -14.24 -5.74
N ARG A 155 -13.84 -14.25 -6.52
CA ARG A 155 -12.66 -15.11 -6.25
C ARG A 155 -11.89 -14.65 -5.02
N LEU A 156 -11.79 -13.33 -4.83
CA LEU A 156 -11.25 -12.70 -3.64
C LEU A 156 -12.08 -13.07 -2.41
N ALA A 157 -13.41 -12.93 -2.50
CA ALA A 157 -14.36 -13.34 -1.46
C ALA A 157 -14.14 -14.80 -1.04
N HIS A 158 -14.13 -15.71 -2.01
CA HIS A 158 -13.90 -17.13 -1.75
C HIS A 158 -12.55 -17.38 -1.06
N THR A 159 -11.48 -16.75 -1.56
CA THR A 159 -10.13 -16.90 -1.01
C THR A 159 -10.05 -16.39 0.43
N ALA A 160 -10.56 -15.18 0.68
CA ALA A 160 -10.57 -14.54 1.99
C ALA A 160 -11.35 -15.39 3.01
N THR A 161 -12.55 -15.85 2.67
CA THR A 161 -13.36 -16.73 3.52
C THR A 161 -12.65 -18.04 3.83
N ARG A 162 -12.06 -18.70 2.83
CA ARG A 162 -11.34 -19.98 3.01
C ARG A 162 -10.13 -19.86 3.93
N LEU A 163 -9.51 -18.69 3.99
CA LEU A 163 -8.32 -18.44 4.80
C LEU A 163 -8.65 -17.73 6.13
N GLY A 164 -9.90 -17.32 6.36
CA GLY A 164 -10.28 -16.54 7.54
C GLY A 164 -9.60 -15.17 7.56
N ILE A 165 -9.43 -14.54 6.40
CA ILE A 165 -8.87 -13.20 6.27
C ILE A 165 -10.02 -12.20 6.09
N PRO A 166 -10.10 -11.16 6.93
CA PRO A 166 -11.08 -10.10 6.73
C PRO A 166 -10.89 -9.39 5.39
N ARG A 167 -12.00 -9.01 4.74
CA ARG A 167 -12.00 -8.18 3.53
C ARG A 167 -12.28 -6.73 3.88
N GLU A 168 -11.46 -5.82 3.39
CA GLU A 168 -11.64 -4.40 3.66
C GLU A 168 -12.62 -3.78 2.65
N LEU A 169 -13.85 -3.49 3.08
CA LEU A 169 -14.92 -3.00 2.20
C LEU A 169 -14.93 -1.48 2.00
N GLY A 170 -14.06 -0.75 2.69
CA GLY A 170 -13.96 0.70 2.63
C GLY A 170 -12.57 1.17 2.98
N ALA A 171 -11.55 0.64 2.31
CA ALA A 171 -10.15 0.95 2.58
C ALA A 171 -9.90 2.46 2.49
N TYR A 172 -9.09 3.00 3.40
CA TYR A 172 -8.77 4.43 3.42
C TYR A 172 -8.07 4.88 2.13
N ASP A 173 -7.11 4.08 1.66
CA ASP A 173 -6.31 4.39 0.47
C ASP A 173 -7.17 4.50 -0.80
N THR A 174 -8.34 3.84 -0.80
CA THR A 174 -9.29 3.83 -1.92
C THR A 174 -10.59 4.56 -1.61
N LEU A 175 -10.62 5.38 -0.55
CA LEU A 175 -11.83 6.02 -0.03
C LEU A 175 -12.65 6.72 -1.11
N TYR A 176 -11.97 7.39 -2.05
CA TYR A 176 -12.60 8.16 -3.12
C TYR A 176 -12.64 7.46 -4.48
N TRP A 177 -12.19 6.21 -4.54
CA TRP A 177 -12.00 5.49 -5.78
C TRP A 177 -13.25 4.70 -6.17
N PRO A 178 -13.49 4.48 -7.48
CA PRO A 178 -14.62 3.66 -7.92
C PRO A 178 -14.48 2.22 -7.43
N ALA A 179 -15.53 1.70 -6.78
CA ALA A 179 -15.61 0.28 -6.45
C ALA A 179 -15.97 -0.55 -7.68
N LEU A 180 -15.22 -1.62 -7.93
CA LEU A 180 -15.51 -2.64 -8.96
C LEU A 180 -16.27 -3.84 -8.38
N GLY A 181 -16.20 -3.99 -7.06
CA GLY A 181 -16.90 -4.99 -6.26
C GLY A 181 -16.46 -4.91 -4.80
N PRO A 182 -17.03 -5.73 -3.90
CA PRO A 182 -16.62 -5.74 -2.50
C PRO A 182 -15.12 -6.02 -2.33
N ALA A 183 -14.38 -5.06 -1.74
CA ALA A 183 -12.92 -5.08 -1.58
C ALA A 183 -12.13 -5.14 -2.91
N VAL A 184 -12.71 -4.69 -4.02
CA VAL A 184 -12.01 -4.51 -5.30
C VAL A 184 -12.27 -3.12 -5.85
N TYR A 185 -11.21 -2.35 -6.06
CA TYR A 185 -11.28 -0.93 -6.44
C TYR A 185 -10.60 -0.68 -7.76
N ARG A 186 -11.02 0.37 -8.47
CA ARG A 186 -10.37 0.85 -9.69
C ARG A 186 -9.37 1.94 -9.31
N VAL A 187 -8.10 1.75 -9.67
CA VAL A 187 -7.11 2.82 -9.56
C VAL A 187 -7.53 3.92 -10.54
N PRO A 188 -7.74 5.17 -10.10
CA PRO A 188 -8.07 6.27 -11.00
C PRO A 188 -6.87 6.57 -11.90
N PRO A 189 -7.07 7.02 -13.17
CA PRO A 189 -5.98 7.52 -13.98
C PRO A 189 -5.21 8.60 -13.21
N PRO A 190 -3.88 8.55 -13.22
CA PRO A 190 -3.08 9.41 -12.37
C PRO A 190 -3.29 10.88 -12.74
N ARG A 191 -3.36 11.73 -11.72
CA ARG A 191 -3.39 13.18 -11.89
C ARG A 191 -2.23 13.78 -11.13
N ARG A 192 -1.60 14.81 -11.71
CA ARG A 192 -0.62 15.61 -10.97
C ARG A 192 -1.35 16.34 -9.85
N GLY A 193 -0.81 16.23 -8.64
CA GLY A 193 -1.29 16.89 -7.43
C GLY A 193 -0.10 17.30 -6.58
N ASP A 194 -0.34 18.11 -5.54
CA ASP A 194 0.69 18.39 -4.57
C ASP A 194 1.00 17.14 -3.70
N LEU A 195 2.09 17.20 -2.95
CA LEU A 195 2.54 16.10 -2.09
C LEU A 195 1.49 15.71 -1.03
N ALA A 196 0.72 16.67 -0.51
CA ALA A 196 -0.28 16.39 0.51
C ALA A 196 -1.49 15.62 -0.07
N ALA A 197 -1.95 16.00 -1.27
CA ALA A 197 -2.96 15.26 -2.00
C ALA A 197 -2.46 13.86 -2.41
N ALA A 198 -1.18 13.77 -2.80
CA ALA A 198 -0.54 12.50 -3.14
C ALA A 198 -0.52 11.51 -1.97
N ILE A 199 -0.17 11.99 -0.78
CA ILE A 199 -0.11 11.19 0.44
C ILE A 199 -1.51 10.81 0.92
N THR A 200 -2.51 11.70 0.81
CA THR A 200 -3.85 11.45 1.36
C THR A 200 -4.78 10.66 0.44
N GLU A 201 -4.66 10.79 -0.89
CA GLU A 201 -5.57 10.14 -1.84
C GLU A 201 -4.94 8.96 -2.59
N ALA A 202 -3.62 8.73 -2.42
CA ALA A 202 -2.85 7.75 -3.19
C ALA A 202 -3.03 7.88 -4.72
N ALA A 203 -3.48 9.05 -5.20
CA ALA A 203 -4.00 9.26 -6.55
C ALA A 203 -2.99 9.90 -7.53
N VAL A 204 -1.71 9.91 -7.18
CA VAL A 204 -0.65 10.40 -8.06
C VAL A 204 -0.17 9.33 -9.03
N GLU A 205 0.63 9.78 -10.00
CA GLU A 205 1.33 8.87 -10.91
C GLU A 205 2.20 7.89 -10.13
N SER A 206 2.07 6.61 -10.50
CA SER A 206 2.73 5.48 -9.87
C SER A 206 3.24 4.52 -10.94
N THR A 207 4.18 3.65 -10.56
CA THR A 207 4.69 2.58 -11.42
C THR A 207 3.59 1.60 -11.84
N TRP A 208 2.44 1.59 -11.16
CA TRP A 208 1.31 0.73 -11.47
C TRP A 208 0.67 1.06 -12.82
N PHE A 209 0.63 2.34 -13.20
CA PHE A 209 0.04 2.81 -14.46
C PHE A 209 1.05 2.87 -15.61
N HIS A 210 2.36 2.86 -15.35
CA HIS A 210 3.37 2.89 -16.41
C HIS A 210 3.16 1.84 -17.51
N PRO A 211 2.94 0.54 -17.20
CA PRO A 211 2.75 -0.47 -18.24
C PRO A 211 1.35 -0.44 -18.87
N TYR A 212 0.42 0.41 -18.40
CA TYR A 212 -0.96 0.49 -18.92
C TYR A 212 -1.02 0.70 -20.44
N ARG A 213 -0.06 1.47 -21.00
CA ARG A 213 0.10 1.73 -22.44
C ARG A 213 0.41 0.48 -23.27
N HIS A 214 0.95 -0.56 -22.65
CA HIS A 214 1.23 -1.85 -23.28
C HIS A 214 0.03 -2.81 -23.25
N GLY A 215 -1.13 -2.33 -22.78
CA GLY A 215 -2.32 -3.16 -22.56
C GLY A 215 -2.28 -3.95 -21.25
N THR A 216 -1.28 -3.71 -20.39
CA THR A 216 -1.12 -4.38 -19.10
C THR A 216 -2.29 -4.07 -18.18
N VAL A 217 -2.79 -5.11 -17.50
CA VAL A 217 -3.59 -4.97 -16.28
C VAL A 217 -2.62 -5.00 -15.10
N THR A 218 -2.68 -4.02 -14.21
CA THR A 218 -1.95 -4.05 -12.93
C THR A 218 -2.94 -4.32 -11.81
N ALA A 219 -2.64 -5.33 -10.99
CA ALA A 219 -3.35 -5.65 -9.77
C ALA A 219 -2.46 -5.38 -8.54
N ILE A 220 -2.90 -4.50 -7.66
CA ILE A 220 -2.27 -4.23 -6.36
C ILE A 220 -2.97 -5.16 -5.37
N VAL A 221 -2.22 -6.08 -4.77
CA VAL A 221 -2.78 -7.15 -3.92
C VAL A 221 -2.41 -6.92 -2.47
N GLU A 222 -3.38 -6.43 -1.70
CA GLU A 222 -3.19 -6.04 -0.30
C GLU A 222 -3.50 -7.20 0.66
N ALA A 223 -2.52 -7.59 1.46
CA ALA A 223 -2.64 -8.64 2.46
C ALA A 223 -2.45 -8.10 3.89
N PRO A 224 -3.40 -8.35 4.80
CA PRO A 224 -3.32 -7.84 6.17
C PRO A 224 -2.37 -8.66 7.03
N MET A 225 -1.53 -7.98 7.81
CA MET A 225 -0.73 -8.60 8.87
C MET A 225 -1.57 -8.90 10.11
N TRP A 226 -2.32 -7.89 10.57
CA TRP A 226 -3.32 -8.02 11.63
C TRP A 226 -4.72 -7.82 11.05
N GLY A 227 -5.53 -8.88 11.07
CA GLY A 227 -6.92 -8.85 10.63
C GLY A 227 -7.84 -8.18 11.64
N VAL A 228 -8.73 -7.31 11.15
CA VAL A 228 -9.82 -6.69 11.93
C VAL A 228 -11.16 -7.05 11.29
N ALA A 229 -12.08 -7.65 12.04
CA ALA A 229 -13.37 -8.09 11.49
C ALA A 229 -14.29 -6.92 11.11
N ALA A 230 -14.21 -5.79 11.82
CA ALA A 230 -15.06 -4.62 11.60
C ALA A 230 -14.93 -4.00 10.19
N VAL A 231 -13.79 -4.20 9.52
CA VAL A 231 -13.59 -3.70 8.14
C VAL A 231 -14.41 -4.47 7.09
N GLN A 232 -15.07 -5.57 7.49
CA GLN A 232 -15.98 -6.33 6.65
C GLN A 232 -17.45 -5.89 6.78
N ASP A 233 -17.76 -4.97 7.69
CA ASP A 233 -19.12 -4.58 7.98
C ASP A 233 -19.67 -3.57 6.97
N GLY A 234 -20.40 -4.09 5.98
CA GLY A 234 -21.00 -3.28 4.92
C GLY A 234 -22.27 -2.52 5.34
N THR A 235 -22.75 -2.63 6.58
CA THR A 235 -24.02 -2.01 6.96
C THR A 235 -23.91 -0.49 7.10
N PRO A 236 -25.04 0.24 6.98
CA PRO A 236 -25.08 1.64 7.38
C PRO A 236 -24.65 1.82 8.85
N PRO A 237 -23.87 2.87 9.17
CA PRO A 237 -23.44 3.11 10.54
C PRO A 237 -24.60 3.59 11.41
N ALA A 238 -24.60 3.22 12.69
CA ALA A 238 -25.62 3.63 13.65
C ALA A 238 -25.60 5.15 13.90
N ASP A 239 -24.41 5.74 14.05
CA ASP A 239 -24.20 7.19 14.15
C ASP A 239 -22.87 7.54 13.46
N ARG A 240 -22.97 7.97 12.21
CA ARG A 240 -21.82 8.35 11.38
C ARG A 240 -21.04 9.51 12.00
N ASP A 241 -21.75 10.56 12.42
CA ASP A 241 -21.13 11.82 12.82
C ASP A 241 -20.46 11.71 14.19
N ALA A 242 -21.05 10.94 15.12
CA ALA A 242 -20.39 10.63 16.38
C ALA A 242 -19.09 9.84 16.17
N ALA A 243 -19.08 8.86 15.26
CA ALA A 243 -17.88 8.08 14.95
C ALA A 243 -16.79 8.97 14.34
N LEU A 244 -17.14 9.80 13.35
CA LEU A 244 -16.22 10.74 12.72
C LEU A 244 -15.63 11.75 13.73
N ARG A 245 -16.47 12.38 14.56
CA ARG A 245 -16.01 13.25 15.66
C ARG A 245 -15.07 12.54 16.62
N SER A 246 -15.30 11.26 16.89
CA SER A 246 -14.41 10.47 17.74
C SER A 246 -13.05 10.25 17.09
N VAL A 247 -13.04 9.88 15.80
CA VAL A 247 -11.79 9.66 15.04
C VAL A 247 -11.01 10.96 14.93
N SER A 248 -11.63 12.06 14.51
CA SER A 248 -10.99 13.36 14.36
C SER A 248 -10.40 13.89 15.66
N ARG A 249 -11.17 13.88 16.77
CA ARG A 249 -10.67 14.31 18.09
C ARG A 249 -9.49 13.47 18.57
N THR A 250 -9.56 12.16 18.37
CA THR A 250 -8.47 11.23 18.74
C THR A 250 -7.23 11.55 17.93
N LEU A 251 -7.37 11.72 16.62
CA LEU A 251 -6.26 12.04 15.73
C LEU A 251 -5.60 13.38 16.07
N ARG A 252 -6.38 14.44 16.36
CA ARG A 252 -5.83 15.75 16.81
C ARG A 252 -5.02 15.58 18.09
N ARG A 253 -5.61 14.97 19.11
CA ARG A 253 -4.96 14.75 20.41
C ARG A 253 -3.65 13.95 20.26
N ASP A 254 -3.68 12.84 19.55
CA ASP A 254 -2.49 11.98 19.42
C ASP A 254 -1.40 12.63 18.56
N THR A 255 -1.80 13.46 17.59
CA THR A 255 -0.88 14.29 16.80
C THR A 255 -0.19 15.35 17.66
N GLU A 256 -0.94 16.05 18.52
CA GLU A 256 -0.39 17.04 19.47
C GLU A 256 0.62 16.41 20.43
N LEU A 257 0.33 15.20 20.93
CA LEU A 257 1.28 14.45 21.77
C LEU A 257 2.59 14.14 21.03
N LEU A 258 2.50 13.70 19.77
CA LEU A 258 3.68 13.46 18.93
C LEU A 258 4.47 14.74 18.63
N ASP A 259 3.78 15.86 18.41
CA ASP A 259 4.44 17.15 18.17
C ASP A 259 5.24 17.60 19.39
N GLY A 260 4.70 17.40 20.59
CA GLY A 260 5.43 17.63 21.84
C GLY A 260 6.69 16.76 21.94
N VAL A 261 6.60 15.47 21.59
CA VAL A 261 7.77 14.57 21.59
C VAL A 261 8.79 15.02 20.55
N LEU A 262 8.35 15.27 19.32
CA LEU A 262 9.19 15.67 18.19
C LEU A 262 9.92 16.99 18.48
N ALA A 263 9.23 17.99 19.02
CA ALA A 263 9.84 19.28 19.37
C ALA A 263 10.99 19.12 20.37
N ARG A 264 10.88 18.21 21.34
CA ARG A 264 11.95 17.90 22.30
C ARG A 264 13.16 17.23 21.65
N ILE A 265 12.93 16.30 20.72
CA ILE A 265 14.00 15.47 20.14
C ILE A 265 14.59 16.02 18.82
N ARG A 266 13.89 16.90 18.12
CA ARG A 266 14.35 17.43 16.82
C ARG A 266 15.75 18.08 16.90
N PRO A 267 16.12 18.86 17.95
CA PRO A 267 17.47 19.44 18.06
C PRO A 267 18.59 18.41 18.13
N GLN A 268 18.41 17.31 18.87
CA GLN A 268 19.41 16.24 18.97
C GLN A 268 19.48 15.39 17.70
N LEU A 269 18.38 15.25 16.97
CA LEU A 269 18.33 14.46 15.75
C LEU A 269 19.06 15.13 14.58
N TYR A 270 19.00 16.45 14.44
CA TYR A 270 19.73 17.16 13.38
C TYR A 270 21.26 17.04 13.49
N ALA A 271 21.79 16.64 14.64
CA ALA A 271 23.22 16.37 14.81
C ALA A 271 23.66 15.01 14.24
N ALA A 272 22.71 14.12 13.91
CA ALA A 272 23.01 12.79 13.37
C ALA A 272 23.25 12.83 11.85
N PRO A 273 24.17 12.00 11.30
CA PRO A 273 24.26 11.76 9.87
C PRO A 273 22.91 11.29 9.30
N ASP A 274 22.58 11.73 8.08
CA ASP A 274 21.33 11.41 7.37
C ASP A 274 20.03 11.83 8.10
N ALA A 275 20.11 12.69 9.12
CA ALA A 275 18.94 13.12 9.90
C ALA A 275 17.79 13.64 9.04
N ALA A 276 18.09 14.48 8.04
CA ALA A 276 17.07 15.01 7.12
C ALA A 276 16.33 13.89 6.37
N ARG A 277 17.06 12.87 5.91
CA ARG A 277 16.52 11.72 5.19
C ARG A 277 15.68 10.81 6.10
N LEU A 278 16.12 10.63 7.34
CA LEU A 278 15.42 9.81 8.34
C LEU A 278 14.20 10.53 8.95
N LEU A 279 14.22 11.86 8.96
CA LEU A 279 13.09 12.70 9.37
C LEU A 279 12.09 12.96 8.24
N ALA A 280 12.50 12.89 6.98
CA ALA A 280 11.61 13.06 5.83
C ALA A 280 10.28 12.27 5.93
N PRO A 281 10.25 10.96 6.25
CA PRO A 281 8.97 10.25 6.40
C PRO A 281 8.15 10.74 7.61
N VAL A 282 8.81 11.24 8.65
CA VAL A 282 8.11 11.88 9.78
C VAL A 282 7.46 13.15 9.26
N ASP A 283 8.21 14.04 8.62
CA ASP A 283 7.75 15.32 8.04
C ASP A 283 6.62 15.13 7.01
N ASP A 284 6.70 14.13 6.14
CA ASP A 284 5.64 13.77 5.18
C ASP A 284 4.34 13.40 5.90
N TYR A 285 4.43 12.59 6.96
CA TYR A 285 3.28 12.31 7.79
C TYR A 285 2.80 13.57 8.50
N LEU A 286 3.71 14.46 8.94
CA LEU A 286 3.31 15.69 9.61
C LEU A 286 2.52 16.63 8.71
N LEU A 287 2.88 16.68 7.43
CA LEU A 287 2.29 17.54 6.42
C LEU A 287 0.77 17.32 6.28
N VAL A 288 0.31 16.08 6.41
CA VAL A 288 -1.10 15.73 6.14
C VAL A 288 -1.99 15.73 7.38
N ARG A 289 -1.44 15.62 8.60
CA ARG A 289 -2.24 15.40 9.84
C ARG A 289 -3.24 16.51 10.13
N PRO A 290 -2.87 17.81 10.11
CA PRO A 290 -3.80 18.88 10.48
C PRO A 290 -5.00 18.91 9.54
N GLY A 291 -4.77 18.79 8.23
CA GLY A 291 -5.83 18.75 7.23
C GLY A 291 -6.70 17.50 7.31
N LEU A 292 -6.15 16.36 7.72
CA LEU A 292 -6.87 15.08 7.73
C LEU A 292 -7.91 14.99 8.85
N ALA A 293 -7.58 15.43 10.06
CA ALA A 293 -8.53 15.42 11.17
C ALA A 293 -9.72 16.35 10.90
N ASP A 294 -9.46 17.51 10.29
CA ASP A 294 -10.48 18.48 9.89
C ASP A 294 -11.30 18.00 8.69
N ALA A 295 -10.69 17.30 7.74
CA ALA A 295 -11.39 16.68 6.60
C ALA A 295 -12.41 15.60 7.04
N TRP A 296 -12.21 15.00 8.21
CA TRP A 296 -13.12 13.99 8.75
C TRP A 296 -14.11 14.53 9.77
N ASP A 297 -13.90 15.74 10.30
CA ASP A 297 -14.74 16.28 11.38
C ASP A 297 -16.01 16.91 10.81
N PRO A 298 -17.22 16.40 11.12
CA PRO A 298 -18.47 16.99 10.62
C PRO A 298 -18.72 18.40 11.18
N ASP A 299 -18.05 18.79 12.27
CA ASP A 299 -18.19 20.10 12.89
C ASP A 299 -17.13 21.10 12.39
N ALA A 300 -16.13 20.66 11.61
CA ALA A 300 -15.17 21.57 10.99
C ALA A 300 -15.86 22.39 9.91
N GLY A 301 -15.62 23.71 9.90
CA GLY A 301 -16.16 24.60 8.87
C GLY A 301 -15.79 24.12 7.46
N ALA A 302 -16.59 24.51 6.46
CA ALA A 302 -16.51 24.08 5.06
C ALA A 302 -15.24 24.50 4.28
N GLY A 303 -14.08 24.58 4.95
CA GLY A 303 -12.78 24.89 4.39
C GLY A 303 -11.92 23.65 4.07
N SER A 304 -12.39 22.43 4.32
CA SER A 304 -11.66 21.21 3.97
C SER A 304 -12.08 20.67 2.58
N ALA A 305 -11.08 20.09 1.91
CA ALA A 305 -11.17 19.47 0.59
C ALA A 305 -12.30 18.43 0.47
N ARG A 306 -12.79 18.23 -0.76
CA ARG A 306 -13.72 17.19 -1.26
C ARG A 306 -14.58 16.46 -0.19
N PRO A 307 -15.92 16.57 -0.25
CA PRO A 307 -16.79 15.93 0.74
C PRO A 307 -16.58 14.41 0.81
N LEU A 308 -16.64 13.86 2.02
CA LEU A 308 -16.57 12.41 2.25
C LEU A 308 -17.65 11.69 1.45
N PRO A 309 -17.34 10.51 0.86
CA PRO A 309 -18.32 9.69 0.17
C PRO A 309 -19.32 9.10 1.18
N PRO A 310 -20.41 8.47 0.72
CA PRO A 310 -21.26 7.67 1.59
C PRO A 310 -20.43 6.61 2.35
N LEU A 311 -20.51 6.63 3.68
CA LEU A 311 -19.71 5.74 4.55
C LEU A 311 -20.56 4.61 5.13
N SER A 312 -20.03 3.39 5.11
CA SER A 312 -20.52 2.24 5.87
C SER A 312 -19.78 2.10 7.21
N SER A 313 -20.20 1.17 8.07
CA SER A 313 -19.45 0.78 9.27
C SER A 313 -18.00 0.41 8.97
N ALA A 314 -17.75 -0.32 7.87
CA ALA A 314 -16.41 -0.69 7.41
C ALA A 314 -15.54 0.54 7.10
N HIS A 315 -16.10 1.58 6.48
CA HIS A 315 -15.36 2.81 6.20
C HIS A 315 -14.96 3.51 7.51
N LEU A 316 -15.88 3.60 8.48
CA LEU A 316 -15.57 4.21 9.78
C LEU A 316 -14.50 3.42 10.55
N ALA A 317 -14.53 2.08 10.48
CA ALA A 317 -13.49 1.23 11.03
C ALA A 317 -12.13 1.48 10.35
N ALA A 318 -12.10 1.56 9.02
CA ALA A 318 -10.90 1.84 8.24
C ALA A 318 -10.32 3.24 8.53
N LEU A 319 -11.16 4.28 8.66
CA LEU A 319 -10.71 5.63 9.03
C LEU A 319 -10.09 5.66 10.43
N ARG A 320 -10.69 4.96 11.40
CA ARG A 320 -10.12 4.82 12.74
C ARG A 320 -8.76 4.11 12.69
N ILE A 321 -8.65 3.06 11.89
CA ILE A 321 -7.38 2.35 11.67
C ILE A 321 -6.35 3.29 11.03
N ALA A 322 -6.71 4.02 9.98
CA ALA A 322 -5.82 4.94 9.28
C ALA A 322 -5.29 6.05 10.21
N GLY A 323 -6.16 6.68 11.01
CA GLY A 323 -5.75 7.71 11.98
C GLY A 323 -4.78 7.15 13.04
N ARG A 324 -5.05 5.95 13.55
CA ARG A 324 -4.17 5.27 14.52
C ARG A 324 -2.84 4.81 13.88
N ARG A 325 -2.88 4.36 12.62
CA ARG A 325 -1.71 3.93 11.83
C ARG A 325 -0.75 5.08 11.64
N LEU A 326 -1.26 6.28 11.32
CA LEU A 326 -0.46 7.48 11.15
C LEU A 326 0.44 7.74 12.37
N VAL A 327 -0.17 7.84 13.56
CA VAL A 327 0.57 8.16 14.79
C VAL A 327 1.51 7.05 15.24
N LEU A 328 1.11 5.77 15.08
CA LEU A 328 1.96 4.63 15.43
C LEU A 328 3.17 4.50 14.51
N ARG A 329 2.99 4.68 13.19
CA ARG A 329 4.11 4.67 12.23
C ARG A 329 5.08 5.81 12.53
N THR A 330 4.58 7.03 12.80
CA THR A 330 5.42 8.16 13.20
C THR A 330 6.18 7.88 14.49
N ALA A 331 5.52 7.41 15.55
CA ALA A 331 6.20 7.05 16.80
C ALA A 331 7.24 5.95 16.62
N GLY A 332 6.94 4.94 15.80
CA GLY A 332 7.85 3.85 15.49
C GLY A 332 9.14 4.30 14.81
N MET A 333 9.02 5.18 13.81
CA MET A 333 10.19 5.77 13.15
C MET A 333 11.00 6.65 14.09
N LEU A 334 10.36 7.49 14.91
CA LEU A 334 11.05 8.30 15.91
C LEU A 334 11.76 7.43 16.95
N HIS A 335 11.12 6.36 17.40
CA HIS A 335 11.69 5.40 18.33
C HIS A 335 12.92 4.70 17.73
N GLN A 336 12.82 4.19 16.49
CA GLN A 336 13.95 3.56 15.81
C GLN A 336 15.09 4.55 15.59
N LEU A 337 14.79 5.78 15.18
CA LEU A 337 15.77 6.84 14.95
C LEU A 337 16.51 7.20 16.24
N LEU A 338 15.80 7.43 17.35
CA LEU A 338 16.41 7.69 18.65
C LEU A 338 17.26 6.53 19.16
N ARG A 339 16.81 5.28 18.96
CA ARG A 339 17.63 4.11 19.32
C ARG A 339 18.93 4.07 18.53
N SER A 340 18.91 4.48 17.26
CA SER A 340 20.09 4.48 16.40
C SER A 340 21.16 5.49 16.81
N THR A 341 20.80 6.57 17.52
CA THR A 341 21.79 7.54 18.04
C THR A 341 22.53 7.03 19.28
N GLY A 342 22.01 5.99 19.94
CA GLY A 342 22.55 5.46 21.19
C GLY A 342 22.46 6.41 22.40
N HIS A 343 21.83 7.59 22.23
CA HIS A 343 21.76 8.65 23.24
C HIS A 343 20.38 9.30 23.25
N ASP A 344 19.74 9.38 24.42
CA ASP A 344 18.43 10.00 24.62
C ASP A 344 18.43 11.00 25.80
N PRO A 345 19.13 12.14 25.68
CA PRO A 345 19.19 13.13 26.76
C PRO A 345 17.83 13.79 27.03
N ALA A 346 16.91 13.77 26.06
CA ALA A 346 15.54 14.25 26.21
C ALA A 346 14.61 13.25 26.94
N ALA A 347 15.09 12.04 27.27
CA ALA A 347 14.31 10.96 27.87
C ALA A 347 12.99 10.69 27.12
N ALA A 348 13.02 10.73 25.79
CA ALA A 348 11.84 10.58 24.94
C ALA A 348 11.48 9.12 24.63
N LEU A 349 12.44 8.18 24.72
CA LEU A 349 12.19 6.76 24.46
C LEU A 349 11.12 6.17 25.39
N PRO A 350 11.14 6.38 26.73
CA PRO A 350 10.09 5.89 27.62
C PRO A 350 8.70 6.47 27.32
N ASP A 351 8.63 7.72 26.86
CA ASP A 351 7.37 8.34 26.45
C ASP A 351 6.84 7.72 25.15
N LEU A 352 7.71 7.51 24.16
CA LEU A 352 7.36 6.81 22.91
C LEU A 352 6.92 5.37 23.18
N ASP A 353 7.61 4.64 24.05
CA ASP A 353 7.23 3.28 24.47
C ASP A 353 5.82 3.27 25.05
N ARG A 354 5.53 4.19 25.97
CA ARG A 354 4.20 4.32 26.59
C ARG A 354 3.12 4.63 25.56
N LEU A 355 3.39 5.57 24.64
CA LEU A 355 2.44 5.95 23.59
C LEU A 355 2.18 4.77 22.64
N ILE A 356 3.24 4.09 22.19
CA ILE A 356 3.13 2.90 21.35
C ILE A 356 2.29 1.82 22.05
N ASP A 357 2.51 1.55 23.34
CA ASP A 357 1.75 0.54 24.07
C ASP A 357 0.26 0.91 24.19
N ILE A 358 -0.06 2.15 24.55
CA ILE A 358 -1.45 2.64 24.64
C ILE A 358 -2.16 2.52 23.29
N TRP A 359 -1.50 2.93 22.22
CA TRP A 359 -2.07 2.93 20.88
C TRP A 359 -2.15 1.51 20.27
N CYS A 360 -1.22 0.62 20.61
CA CYS A 360 -1.32 -0.80 20.25
C CYS A 360 -2.46 -1.49 21.01
N ALA A 361 -2.70 -1.12 22.27
CA ALA A 361 -3.83 -1.63 23.04
C ALA A 361 -5.17 -1.23 22.39
N ASP A 362 -5.29 -0.02 21.83
CA ASP A 362 -6.50 0.38 21.07
C ASP A 362 -6.79 -0.56 19.88
N TYR A 363 -5.77 -0.95 19.13
CA TYR A 363 -5.91 -1.96 18.08
C TYR A 363 -6.29 -3.35 18.61
N HIS A 364 -5.66 -3.78 19.70
CA HIS A 364 -5.89 -5.11 20.24
C HIS A 364 -7.25 -5.23 20.92
N ASP A 365 -7.54 -4.33 21.86
CA ASP A 365 -8.65 -4.41 22.80
C ASP A 365 -9.93 -3.86 22.21
N VAL A 366 -9.85 -2.81 21.37
CA VAL A 366 -11.04 -2.16 20.81
C VAL A 366 -11.37 -2.64 19.41
N LEU A 367 -10.36 -2.77 18.53
CA LEU A 367 -10.58 -3.26 17.16
C LEU A 367 -10.43 -4.78 17.01
N GLY A 368 -9.96 -5.48 18.05
CA GLY A 368 -9.81 -6.93 18.03
C GLY A 368 -8.78 -7.40 17.00
N ALA A 369 -7.75 -6.60 16.71
CA ALA A 369 -6.73 -6.91 15.71
C ALA A 369 -5.99 -8.22 16.06
N ARG A 370 -5.97 -9.18 15.13
CA ARG A 370 -5.34 -10.50 15.31
C ARG A 370 -4.29 -10.78 14.25
N TRP A 371 -3.12 -11.25 14.68
CA TRP A 371 -2.05 -11.67 13.78
C TRP A 371 -2.52 -12.79 12.85
N ILE A 372 -2.28 -12.62 11.55
CA ILE A 372 -2.47 -13.62 10.52
C ILE A 372 -1.10 -14.21 10.23
N ALA A 373 -0.93 -15.53 10.39
CA ALA A 373 0.38 -16.15 10.14
C ALA A 373 0.89 -15.85 8.72
N VAL A 374 2.20 -15.57 8.57
CA VAL A 374 2.82 -15.22 7.27
C VAL A 374 2.46 -16.23 6.17
N ALA A 375 2.45 -17.53 6.48
CA ALA A 375 2.06 -18.57 5.54
C ALA A 375 0.63 -18.39 4.99
N ARG A 376 -0.30 -17.90 5.81
CA ARG A 376 -1.69 -17.63 5.43
C ARG A 376 -1.82 -16.32 4.64
N GLN A 377 -1.06 -15.29 5.01
CA GLN A 377 -0.99 -14.05 4.22
C GLN A 377 -0.42 -14.32 2.82
N ALA A 378 0.67 -15.09 2.74
CA ALA A 378 1.28 -15.49 1.47
C ALA A 378 0.35 -16.37 0.64
N GLU A 379 -0.31 -17.36 1.26
CA GLU A 379 -1.33 -18.19 0.58
C GLU A 379 -2.45 -17.36 -0.03
N TYR A 380 -2.91 -16.32 0.68
CA TYR A 380 -3.92 -15.39 0.19
C TYR A 380 -3.43 -14.65 -1.05
N GLN A 381 -2.27 -13.98 -0.98
CA GLN A 381 -1.73 -13.26 -2.13
C GLN A 381 -1.50 -14.21 -3.31
N THR A 382 -0.92 -15.38 -3.09
CA THR A 382 -0.69 -16.39 -4.14
C THR A 382 -2.01 -16.77 -4.84
N ARG A 383 -3.10 -17.01 -4.10
CA ARG A 383 -4.41 -17.36 -4.69
C ARG A 383 -5.04 -16.20 -5.45
N VAL A 384 -4.90 -14.97 -4.95
CA VAL A 384 -5.41 -13.77 -5.61
C VAL A 384 -4.64 -13.50 -6.89
N VAL A 385 -3.31 -13.61 -6.89
CA VAL A 385 -2.46 -13.48 -8.08
C VAL A 385 -2.84 -14.50 -9.14
N LEU A 386 -2.99 -15.79 -8.77
CA LEU A 386 -3.42 -16.83 -9.72
C LEU A 386 -4.84 -16.58 -10.25
N SER A 387 -5.74 -16.04 -9.43
CA SER A 387 -7.08 -15.64 -9.86
C SER A 387 -7.04 -14.49 -10.86
N ALA A 388 -6.24 -13.45 -10.60
CA ALA A 388 -6.03 -12.34 -11.52
C ALA A 388 -5.41 -12.81 -12.83
N PHE A 389 -4.42 -13.70 -12.78
CA PHE A 389 -3.80 -14.35 -13.94
C PHE A 389 -4.82 -15.08 -14.82
N GLU A 390 -5.64 -15.95 -14.24
CA GLU A 390 -6.63 -16.68 -15.01
C GLU A 390 -7.64 -15.76 -15.72
N LEU A 391 -8.06 -14.69 -15.05
CA LEU A 391 -9.00 -13.71 -15.59
C LEU A 391 -8.35 -12.84 -16.69
N ALA A 392 -7.16 -12.30 -16.43
CA ALA A 392 -6.41 -11.49 -17.39
C ALA A 392 -6.06 -12.28 -18.65
N ARG A 393 -5.70 -13.57 -18.49
CA ARG A 393 -5.41 -14.46 -19.62
C ARG A 393 -6.62 -14.66 -20.52
N ARG A 394 -7.83 -14.77 -19.95
CA ARG A 394 -9.08 -14.88 -20.72
C ARG A 394 -9.39 -13.57 -21.44
N HIS A 395 -9.24 -12.43 -20.76
CA HIS A 395 -9.50 -11.11 -21.34
C HIS A 395 -8.60 -10.82 -22.56
N ALA A 396 -7.29 -11.07 -22.45
CA ALA A 396 -6.34 -10.89 -23.55
C ALA A 396 -6.65 -11.77 -24.79
N ARG A 397 -7.22 -12.97 -24.59
CA ARG A 397 -7.63 -13.83 -25.72
C ARG A 397 -8.87 -13.30 -26.45
N VAL A 398 -9.73 -12.56 -25.76
CA VAL A 398 -10.94 -11.96 -26.35
C VAL A 398 -10.55 -10.74 -27.18
N THR A 399 -9.74 -9.84 -26.64
CA THR A 399 -9.29 -8.63 -27.36
C THR A 399 -8.44 -8.95 -28.58
N ALA A 400 -7.56 -9.95 -28.51
CA ALA A 400 -6.79 -10.42 -29.67
C ALA A 400 -7.67 -11.04 -30.78
N ARG A 401 -8.88 -11.51 -30.45
CA ARG A 401 -9.84 -12.09 -31.41
C ARG A 401 -10.83 -11.07 -31.97
N SER A 402 -11.12 -10.00 -31.23
CA SER A 402 -12.11 -8.99 -31.64
C SER A 402 -11.55 -7.91 -32.56
N GLY A 403 -10.24 -7.69 -32.61
CA GLY A 403 -9.61 -6.78 -33.59
C GLY A 403 -10.11 -5.33 -33.57
N GLU A 404 -10.80 -4.90 -32.52
CA GLU A 404 -11.31 -3.53 -32.42
C GLU A 404 -10.20 -2.58 -31.94
N PRO A 405 -9.97 -1.45 -32.64
CA PRO A 405 -9.09 -0.41 -32.17
C PRO A 405 -9.83 0.40 -31.10
N ASP A 406 -9.46 0.23 -29.85
CA ASP A 406 -9.88 1.16 -28.79
C ASP A 406 -9.02 2.44 -28.89
N TRP A 407 -9.27 3.22 -29.94
CA TRP A 407 -8.73 4.55 -30.18
C TRP A 407 -9.83 5.47 -30.69
N GLY A 408 -10.31 6.31 -29.79
CA GLY A 408 -11.16 7.45 -30.11
C GLY A 408 -10.70 8.67 -29.31
N THR A 409 -9.66 9.34 -29.80
CA THR A 409 -9.35 10.73 -29.48
C THR A 409 -10.59 11.58 -29.78
N ALA A 410 -11.23 12.14 -28.74
CA ALA A 410 -12.18 13.22 -28.94
C ALA A 410 -11.38 14.48 -29.28
N SER A 411 -11.30 14.80 -30.57
CA SER A 411 -10.88 16.10 -31.05
C SER A 411 -11.73 17.20 -30.41
N ALA A 412 -11.05 18.16 -29.80
CA ALA A 412 -11.64 19.44 -29.46
C ALA A 412 -12.20 20.10 -30.73
N VAL A 413 -13.48 20.43 -30.72
CA VAL A 413 -14.08 21.37 -31.68
C VAL A 413 -14.32 22.68 -30.91
N PRO A 414 -13.82 23.82 -31.39
CA PRO A 414 -14.04 25.11 -30.76
C PRO A 414 -15.42 25.65 -31.14
N MET A 415 -16.11 26.27 -30.17
CA MET A 415 -17.27 27.11 -30.45
C MET A 415 -17.02 28.48 -29.80
N HIS A 416 -16.67 29.45 -30.64
CA HIS A 416 -16.83 30.87 -30.39
C HIS A 416 -18.00 31.40 -31.23
N GLY A 417 -18.76 32.36 -30.67
CA GLY A 417 -19.81 33.18 -31.31
C GLY A 417 -21.21 32.73 -30.90
N GLU A 418 -22.06 33.52 -30.24
CA GLU A 418 -22.12 34.98 -29.97
C GLU A 418 -22.40 35.27 -28.47
#